data_AF-A0A388QQ60-F1
#
_entry.id   AF-A0A388QQ60-F1
#
_cell.length_a   1.000
_cell.length_b   1.000
_cell.length_c   1.000
_cell.angle_alpha   90.00
_cell.angle_beta   90.00
_cell.angle_gamma   90.00
#
_symmetry.space_group_name_H-M   'P 1'
#
loop_
_entity.id
_entity.type
_entity.pdbx_description
1 polymer ?
#
loop_
_entity_poly.entity_id
_entity_poly.type
_entity_poly.pdbx_seq_one_letter_code
_entity_poly.pdbx_strand_id
1 'polypeptide(L)'
;MRSQECQVQEGDIGDWWPIAGAIIDVPARDEGKTVVYDPKAPVRMMRNRVWHGTDYQEKPSGEWNVVEVYSLDGNAVFRLNGRTVNVILNSRYPREGLRPRHPLEGW
;
A
#
# COMPACT_ATOMS: atom_id res chain seq x y z
N MET A 1 5.02 14.08 8.90
CA MET A 1 4.51 12.79 9.41
C MET A 1 4.94 11.69 8.45
N ARG A 2 5.27 10.47 8.93
CA ARG A 2 5.45 9.27 8.09
C ARG A 2 4.25 8.37 8.36
N SER A 3 3.57 7.90 7.31
CA SER A 3 2.31 7.17 7.46
C SER A 3 2.05 6.21 6.31
N GLN A 4 1.21 5.21 6.58
CA GLN A 4 0.59 4.39 5.56
C GLN A 4 -0.74 5.06 5.21
N GLU A 5 -0.92 5.42 3.95
CA GLU A 5 -2.14 6.07 3.50
C GLU A 5 -3.07 5.07 2.84
N CYS A 6 -4.35 5.15 3.19
CA CYS A 6 -5.46 4.61 2.43
C CYS A 6 -6.07 5.79 1.67
N GLN A 7 -5.97 5.80 0.35
CA GLN A 7 -6.57 6.85 -0.48
C GLN A 7 -8.09 6.85 -0.34
N VAL A 8 -8.67 8.06 -0.35
CA VAL A 8 -10.12 8.30 -0.44
C VAL A 8 -10.30 9.40 -1.48
N GLN A 9 -10.25 8.99 -2.73
CA GLN A 9 -10.40 9.84 -3.90
C GLN A 9 -11.15 9.03 -4.97
N GLU A 10 -12.03 9.71 -5.72
CA GLU A 10 -12.89 9.06 -6.71
C GLU A 10 -12.05 8.33 -7.77
N GLY A 11 -12.31 7.04 -7.94
CA GLY A 11 -11.60 6.15 -8.87
C GLY A 11 -10.38 5.44 -8.30
N ASP A 12 -9.94 5.73 -7.06
CA ASP A 12 -8.79 5.04 -6.44
C ASP A 12 -8.89 4.89 -4.91
N ILE A 13 -10.09 4.72 -4.37
CA ILE A 13 -10.32 4.49 -2.95
C ILE A 13 -9.66 3.17 -2.50
N GLY A 14 -8.88 3.20 -1.43
CA GLY A 14 -8.19 2.00 -0.92
C GLY A 14 -6.85 1.70 -1.59
N ASP A 15 -6.40 2.56 -2.50
CA ASP A 15 -4.99 2.55 -2.91
C ASP A 15 -4.10 2.84 -1.70
N TRP A 16 -2.98 2.12 -1.64
CA TRP A 16 -1.96 2.41 -0.65
C TRP A 16 -0.93 3.39 -1.20
N TRP A 17 -0.67 4.46 -0.44
CA TRP A 17 0.38 5.42 -0.75
C TRP A 17 1.40 5.57 0.39
N PRO A 18 2.72 5.46 0.09
CA PRO A 18 3.77 5.57 1.09
C PRO A 18 4.12 7.04 1.41
N ILE A 19 3.52 7.59 2.45
CA ILE A 19 3.81 8.97 2.86
C ILE A 19 5.17 9.05 3.57
N ALA A 20 6.03 9.90 3.00
CA ALA A 20 7.38 10.18 3.52
C ALA A 20 8.26 8.94 3.70
N GLY A 21 8.25 8.05 2.70
CA GLY A 21 9.17 6.89 2.62
C GLY A 21 8.72 5.69 3.44
N ALA A 22 7.42 5.57 3.71
CA ALA A 22 6.82 4.41 4.33
C ALA A 22 7.03 3.14 3.49
N ILE A 23 7.12 2.00 4.15
CA ILE A 23 7.39 0.70 3.54
C ILE A 23 6.34 -0.28 4.06
N ILE A 24 5.86 -1.14 3.18
CA ILE A 24 5.03 -2.30 3.50
C ILE A 24 5.52 -3.52 2.73
N ASP A 25 5.00 -4.68 3.07
CA ASP A 25 4.90 -5.81 2.16
C ASP A 25 3.43 -5.98 1.75
N VAL A 26 3.19 -6.51 0.55
CA VAL A 26 1.83 -6.68 0.00
C VAL A 26 1.83 -7.82 -1.01
N PRO A 27 0.80 -8.69 -1.05
CA PRO A 27 0.61 -9.59 -2.18
C PRO A 27 0.11 -8.76 -3.37
N ALA A 28 0.96 -8.64 -4.38
CA ALA A 28 0.70 -7.77 -5.52
C ALA A 28 1.37 -8.27 -6.79
N ARG A 29 0.77 -7.94 -7.94
CA ARG A 29 1.29 -8.22 -9.27
C ARG A 29 1.53 -6.93 -10.03
N ASP A 30 2.45 -6.97 -10.99
CA ASP A 30 2.60 -5.87 -11.94
C ASP A 30 1.46 -5.89 -12.96
N GLU A 31 0.95 -4.72 -13.33
CA GLU A 31 -0.07 -4.52 -14.35
C GLU A 31 0.38 -3.36 -15.26
N GLY A 32 1.12 -3.70 -16.31
CA GLY A 32 1.75 -2.70 -17.16
C GLY A 32 2.77 -1.86 -16.39
N LYS A 33 2.43 -0.60 -16.10
CA LYS A 33 3.28 0.34 -15.35
C LYS A 33 2.87 0.48 -13.88
N THR A 34 1.78 -0.16 -13.47
CA THR A 34 1.25 -0.08 -12.10
C THR A 34 1.52 -1.38 -11.36
N VAL A 35 1.37 -1.32 -10.03
CA VAL A 35 1.42 -2.50 -9.15
C VAL A 35 0.07 -2.55 -8.46
N VAL A 36 -0.59 -3.70 -8.56
CA VAL A 36 -1.99 -3.88 -8.16
C VAL A 36 -2.06 -4.96 -7.10
N TYR A 37 -2.83 -4.71 -6.04
CA TYR A 37 -3.12 -5.71 -5.01
C TYR A 37 -3.79 -6.94 -5.63
N ASP A 38 -3.23 -8.12 -5.36
CA ASP A 38 -3.81 -9.39 -5.76
C ASP A 38 -3.59 -10.40 -4.63
N PRO A 39 -4.64 -10.85 -3.92
CA PRO A 39 -4.49 -11.76 -2.78
C PRO A 39 -3.87 -13.12 -3.16
N LYS A 40 -3.79 -13.46 -4.45
CA LYS A 40 -3.17 -14.70 -4.95
C LYS A 40 -1.73 -14.49 -5.42
N ALA A 41 -1.27 -13.25 -5.53
CA ALA A 41 0.10 -12.95 -5.95
C ALA A 41 1.10 -13.18 -4.81
N PRO A 42 2.38 -13.44 -5.13
CA PRO A 42 3.44 -13.49 -4.12
C PRO A 42 3.55 -12.17 -3.34
N VAL A 43 3.87 -12.28 -2.04
CA VAL A 43 4.15 -11.11 -1.20
C VAL A 43 5.46 -10.47 -1.63
N ARG A 44 5.45 -9.15 -1.84
CA ARG A 44 6.63 -8.34 -2.18
C ARG A 44 6.69 -7.06 -1.36
N MET A 45 7.89 -6.58 -1.17
CA MET A 45 8.15 -5.30 -0.49
C MET A 45 7.86 -4.13 -1.42
N MET A 46 7.19 -3.10 -0.91
CA MET A 46 6.80 -1.92 -1.68
C MET A 46 7.20 -0.61 -1.00
N ARG A 47 7.60 0.35 -1.86
CA ARG A 47 7.98 1.74 -1.50
C ARG A 47 7.29 2.79 -2.38
N ASN A 48 6.44 2.35 -3.30
CA ASN A 48 5.68 3.15 -4.26
C ASN A 48 4.21 2.74 -4.19
N ARG A 49 3.30 3.52 -4.77
CA ARG A 49 1.85 3.22 -4.83
C ARG A 49 1.55 1.77 -5.12
N VAL A 50 0.58 1.23 -4.39
CA VAL A 50 -0.07 -0.04 -4.71
C VAL A 50 -1.54 0.24 -4.94
N TRP A 51 -1.99 -0.03 -6.15
CA TRP A 51 -3.37 0.14 -6.55
C TRP A 51 -4.24 -0.92 -5.88
N HIS A 52 -5.50 -0.57 -5.61
CA HIS A 52 -6.52 -1.48 -5.14
C HIS A 52 -6.67 -2.69 -6.07
N GLY A 53 -7.16 -3.80 -5.54
CA GLY A 53 -7.42 -4.99 -6.33
C GLY A 53 -8.53 -4.81 -7.37
N THR A 54 -8.72 -5.82 -8.22
CA THR A 54 -9.69 -5.78 -9.31
C THR A 54 -11.14 -6.04 -8.87
N ASP A 55 -11.37 -6.65 -7.70
CA ASP A 55 -12.69 -6.69 -7.07
C ASP A 55 -12.95 -5.35 -6.36
N TYR A 56 -13.24 -4.35 -7.18
CA TYR A 56 -13.37 -2.95 -6.79
C TYR A 56 -14.81 -2.47 -6.98
N GLN A 57 -15.50 -2.19 -5.87
CA GLN A 57 -16.94 -1.89 -5.85
C GLN A 57 -17.20 -0.45 -5.44
N GLU A 58 -16.45 0.51 -5.99
CA GLU A 58 -16.78 1.93 -5.83
C GLU A 58 -18.12 2.23 -6.49
N LYS A 59 -19.00 2.92 -5.77
CA LYS A 59 -20.29 3.36 -6.33
C LYS A 59 -20.11 4.59 -7.23
N PRO A 60 -21.04 4.83 -8.16
CA PRO A 60 -21.02 6.01 -9.03
C PRO A 60 -20.90 7.33 -8.27
N SER A 61 -20.38 8.34 -8.97
CA SER A 61 -20.24 9.71 -8.46
C SER A 61 -21.54 10.21 -7.83
N GLY A 62 -21.43 10.80 -6.63
CA GLY A 62 -22.57 11.29 -5.85
C GLY A 62 -23.21 10.27 -4.91
N GLU A 63 -22.82 8.99 -4.98
CA GLU A 63 -23.26 7.97 -4.02
C GLU A 63 -22.30 7.79 -2.84
N TRP A 64 -22.85 7.45 -1.67
CA TRP A 64 -22.05 7.16 -0.49
C TRP A 64 -21.36 5.80 -0.56
N ASN A 65 -20.04 5.83 -0.50
CA ASN A 65 -19.18 4.67 -0.26
C ASN A 65 -18.92 4.49 1.25
N VAL A 66 -18.77 3.25 1.70
CA VAL A 66 -18.30 2.91 3.05
C VAL A 66 -16.86 2.41 2.93
N VAL A 67 -15.94 3.07 3.63
CA VAL A 67 -14.54 2.68 3.71
C VAL A 67 -14.24 2.16 5.10
N GLU A 68 -13.60 1.00 5.19
CA GLU A 68 -13.20 0.39 6.46
C GLU A 68 -11.68 0.19 6.45
N VAL A 69 -11.00 0.61 7.52
CA VAL A 69 -9.57 0.40 7.71
C VAL A 69 -9.36 -0.31 9.04
N TYR A 70 -8.93 -1.56 8.98
CA TYR A 70 -8.57 -2.35 10.14
C TYR A 70 -7.05 -2.36 10.27
N SER A 71 -6.50 -1.94 11.40
CA SER A 71 -5.05 -1.92 11.64
C SER A 71 -4.71 -2.68 12.91
N LEU A 72 -3.75 -3.61 12.81
CA LEU A 72 -3.29 -4.42 13.93
C LEU A 72 -1.82 -4.83 13.71
N ASP A 73 -0.97 -4.52 14.68
CA ASP A 73 0.43 -4.96 14.76
C ASP A 73 1.25 -4.74 13.46
N GLY A 74 1.15 -3.51 12.91
CA GLY A 74 1.87 -3.14 11.69
C GLY A 74 1.25 -3.68 10.40
N ASN A 75 0.14 -4.39 10.46
CA ASN A 75 -0.63 -4.80 9.29
C ASN A 75 -1.92 -3.97 9.20
N ALA A 76 -2.45 -3.79 8.00
CA ALA A 76 -3.78 -3.23 7.84
C ALA A 76 -4.53 -3.81 6.64
N VAL A 77 -5.86 -3.82 6.73
CA VAL A 77 -6.79 -4.24 5.68
C VAL A 77 -7.64 -3.03 5.30
N PHE A 78 -7.67 -2.70 4.02
CA PHE A 78 -8.53 -1.66 3.47
C PHE A 78 -9.73 -2.33 2.78
N ARG A 79 -10.93 -1.87 3.11
CA ARG A 79 -12.16 -2.35 2.50
C ARG A 79 -12.99 -1.20 1.94
N LEU A 80 -13.66 -1.48 0.83
CA LEU A 80 -14.60 -0.59 0.18
C LEU A 80 -15.91 -1.35 -0.02
N ASN A 81 -17.01 -0.82 0.54
CA ASN A 81 -18.34 -1.40 0.44
C ASN A 81 -18.37 -2.90 0.78
N GLY A 82 -17.67 -3.30 1.85
CA GLY A 82 -17.59 -4.68 2.31
C GLY A 82 -16.63 -5.59 1.53
N ARG A 83 -15.91 -5.10 0.51
CA ARG A 83 -14.88 -5.86 -0.22
C ARG A 83 -13.48 -5.46 0.20
N THR A 84 -12.59 -6.42 0.39
CA THR A 84 -11.17 -6.14 0.63
C THR A 84 -10.51 -5.70 -0.66
N VAL A 85 -10.03 -4.46 -0.66
CA VAL A 85 -9.40 -3.83 -1.82
C VAL A 85 -7.89 -3.73 -1.68
N ASN A 86 -7.35 -3.81 -0.46
CA ASN A 86 -5.92 -3.87 -0.21
C ASN A 86 -5.60 -4.54 1.14
N VAL A 87 -4.44 -5.16 1.24
CA VAL A 87 -3.88 -5.67 2.50
C VAL A 87 -2.41 -5.32 2.56
N ILE A 88 -2.04 -4.50 3.54
CA ILE A 88 -0.66 -4.10 3.78
C ILE A 88 -0.11 -4.86 4.98
N LEU A 89 1.12 -5.33 4.87
CA LEU A 89 1.79 -6.14 5.87
C LEU A 89 3.10 -5.47 6.31
N ASN A 90 3.56 -5.79 7.52
CA ASN A 90 4.90 -5.44 8.01
C ASN A 90 5.26 -3.95 7.81
N SER A 91 4.32 -3.07 8.16
CA SER A 91 4.47 -1.62 8.09
C SER A 91 5.74 -1.17 8.81
N ARG A 92 6.59 -0.44 8.11
CA ARG A 92 7.89 0.01 8.63
C ARG A 92 8.40 1.26 7.92
N TYR A 93 9.50 1.80 8.42
CA TYR A 93 10.22 2.92 7.81
C TYR A 93 11.72 2.58 7.75
N PRO A 94 12.48 3.20 6.82
CA PRO A 94 13.93 3.11 6.85
C PRO A 94 14.46 3.66 8.19
N ARG A 95 15.20 2.85 8.96
CA ARG A 95 15.93 3.35 10.11
C ARG A 95 17.14 4.15 9.63
N GLU A 96 17.27 5.38 10.11
CA GLU A 96 18.48 6.17 9.94
C GLU A 96 19.61 5.54 10.76
N GLY A 97 20.74 5.20 10.11
CA GLY A 97 21.88 4.53 10.73
C GLY A 97 22.37 3.25 10.03
N LEU A 98 21.57 2.68 9.13
CA LEU A 98 21.99 1.61 8.20
C LEU A 98 22.08 2.17 6.78
N ARG A 99 22.88 3.23 6.59
CA ARG A 99 23.49 3.41 5.26
C ARG A 99 24.48 2.26 5.11
N PRO A 100 24.56 1.55 3.96
CA PRO A 100 25.83 0.92 3.63
C PRO A 100 26.85 2.04 3.78
N ARG A 101 27.86 1.86 4.64
CA ARG A 101 29.01 2.76 4.57
C ARG A 101 29.39 2.75 3.11
N HIS A 102 29.49 3.94 2.49
CA HIS A 102 30.29 4.07 1.29
C HIS A 102 31.53 3.20 1.50
N PRO A 103 31.93 2.33 0.56
CA PRO A 103 33.28 1.80 0.63
C PRO A 103 34.18 3.04 0.58
N LEU A 104 34.72 3.40 1.73
CA LEU A 104 35.95 4.16 1.81
C LEU A 104 37.04 3.15 1.48
N GLU A 105 37.28 2.97 0.21
CA GLU A 105 38.57 2.53 -0.32
C GLU A 105 38.93 3.65 -1.30
N GLY A 106 39.95 4.48 -1.10
CA GLY A 106 41.26 4.16 -0.55
C GLY A 106 42.18 3.94 -1.76
N TRP A 107 42.96 4.99 -2.08
CA TRP A 107 43.92 5.16 -3.19
C TRP A 107 43.33 5.62 -4.53
#